data_AF-A0A6M0K8I0-F1
#
_entry.id   AF-A0A6M0K8I0-F1
#
_cell.length_a   1.000
_cell.length_b   1.000
_cell.length_c   1.000
_cell.angle_alpha   90.00
_cell.angle_beta   90.00
_cell.angle_gamma   90.00
#
_symmetry.space_group_name_H-M   'P 1'
#
loop_
_entity.id
_entity.type
_entity.pdbx_description
1 polymer ?
#
loop_
_entity_poly.entity_id
_entity_poly.type
_entity_poly.pdbx_seq_one_letter_code
_entity_poly.pdbx_strand_id
1 'polypeptide(L)'
;MPRTSWNDDEQAALRGLSMLAQLIYLRVFRRRMDYRTGIAGGLHRRITATTIAEEVAFVPDPRSTKKRWAPSRGEIRAAIAELERARPCDDDPERLVSLLVDAGSGIEVGYIKRLPLADRGASVQNMSNPRTTREQPGQSRPSIHPENTVRDTSNQSVACVAPPDEPPEPSCAAPAKNDPSSGSLVSGREEVLTHLSCADRRGGRTPPADAPCPSPSEGGHQDSVQAVFTHWQRVMDKPHARLDGKRRAAIAARLKDGYRVSDLLTAIDGCRASAWHQGQNDRQRPFNDLGLICRDGAHVEQFLELARTQRHADAKLAAFLNGGGHPRTLEGDFHVVR
;
A
#
# COMPACT_ATOMS: atom_id res chain seq x y z
N MET A 1 -3.08 -30.36 17.05
CA MET A 1 -3.33 -29.17 16.20
C MET A 1 -3.72 -28.03 17.12
N PRO A 2 -3.04 -26.88 17.10
CA PRO A 2 -3.51 -25.70 17.83
C PRO A 2 -4.93 -25.37 17.35
N ARG A 3 -5.87 -25.19 18.27
CA ARG A 3 -7.22 -24.75 17.94
C ARG A 3 -7.14 -23.25 17.61
N THR A 4 -7.59 -22.86 16.43
CA THR A 4 -7.95 -21.47 16.14
C THR A 4 -9.14 -21.09 17.01
N SER A 5 -8.90 -20.28 18.04
CA SER A 5 -9.95 -19.53 18.75
C SER A 5 -10.17 -18.20 18.03
N TRP A 6 -11.40 -17.73 18.10
CA TRP A 6 -11.87 -16.51 17.43
C TRP A 6 -12.37 -15.54 18.50
N ASN A 7 -11.79 -14.33 18.55
CA ASN A 7 -12.12 -13.32 19.57
C ASN A 7 -13.07 -12.24 19.01
N ASP A 8 -13.84 -11.62 19.89
CA ASP A 8 -14.77 -10.54 19.55
C ASP A 8 -14.03 -9.31 19.00
N ASP A 9 -12.83 -8.99 19.51
CA ASP A 9 -12.03 -7.88 18.98
C ASP A 9 -11.57 -8.13 17.53
N GLU A 10 -11.20 -9.38 17.20
CA GLU A 10 -10.90 -9.76 15.81
C GLU A 10 -12.16 -9.62 14.95
N GLN A 11 -13.30 -10.12 15.45
CA GLN A 11 -14.57 -10.06 14.76
C GLN A 11 -15.00 -8.61 14.50
N ALA A 12 -14.89 -7.73 15.49
CA ALA A 12 -15.28 -6.33 15.40
C ALA A 12 -14.41 -5.60 14.38
N ALA A 13 -13.09 -5.79 14.39
CA ALA A 13 -12.18 -5.14 13.46
C ALA A 13 -12.32 -5.63 12.01
N LEU A 14 -12.86 -6.84 11.79
CA LEU A 14 -13.14 -7.36 10.46
C LEU A 14 -14.45 -6.85 9.86
N ARG A 15 -15.37 -6.34 10.69
CA ARG A 15 -16.64 -5.76 10.21
C ARG A 15 -16.34 -4.51 9.38
N GLY A 16 -17.07 -4.35 8.28
CA GLY A 16 -16.94 -3.18 7.38
C GLY A 16 -15.74 -3.22 6.43
N LEU A 17 -14.83 -4.20 6.55
CA LEU A 17 -13.75 -4.37 5.59
C LEU A 17 -14.22 -4.97 4.27
N SER A 18 -13.46 -4.75 3.20
CA SER A 18 -13.70 -5.39 1.92
C SER A 18 -13.67 -6.92 2.03
N MET A 19 -14.48 -7.59 1.21
CA MET A 19 -14.55 -9.06 1.18
C MET A 19 -13.16 -9.67 0.91
N LEU A 20 -12.36 -9.03 0.07
CA LEU A 20 -10.99 -9.45 -0.21
C LEU A 20 -10.11 -9.36 1.04
N ALA A 21 -10.15 -8.25 1.79
CA ALA A 21 -9.39 -8.09 3.03
C ALA A 21 -9.76 -9.17 4.06
N GLN A 22 -11.06 -9.41 4.26
CA GLN A 22 -11.55 -10.46 5.16
C GLN A 22 -11.03 -11.85 4.75
N LEU A 23 -11.11 -12.20 3.46
CA LEU A 23 -10.62 -13.48 2.94
C LEU A 23 -9.10 -13.63 3.07
N ILE A 24 -8.34 -12.56 2.80
CA ILE A 24 -6.88 -12.55 2.97
C ILE A 24 -6.51 -12.78 4.43
N TYR A 25 -7.18 -12.09 5.36
CA TYR A 25 -6.96 -12.27 6.80
C TYR A 25 -7.21 -13.73 7.19
N LEU A 26 -8.41 -14.24 6.91
CA LEU A 26 -8.87 -15.56 7.35
C LEU A 26 -8.09 -16.70 6.71
N ARG A 27 -7.98 -16.71 5.38
CA ARG A 27 -7.45 -17.85 4.63
C ARG A 27 -5.93 -17.87 4.56
N VAL A 28 -5.30 -16.70 4.59
CA VAL A 28 -3.84 -16.58 4.43
C VAL A 28 -3.16 -16.30 5.75
N PHE A 29 -3.37 -15.13 6.34
CA PHE A 29 -2.58 -14.70 7.50
C PHE A 29 -2.94 -15.48 8.76
N ARG A 30 -4.22 -15.53 9.13
CA ARG A 30 -4.71 -16.21 10.33
C ARG A 30 -4.39 -17.71 10.31
N ARG A 31 -4.57 -18.37 9.16
CA ARG A 31 -4.26 -19.80 8.97
C ARG A 31 -2.77 -20.11 9.08
N ARG A 32 -1.90 -19.19 8.63
CA ARG A 32 -0.44 -19.39 8.56
C ARG A 32 0.34 -18.71 9.70
N MET A 33 -0.36 -18.09 10.64
CA MET A 33 0.21 -17.46 11.82
C MET A 33 0.84 -18.52 12.74
N ASP A 34 2.06 -18.25 13.20
CA ASP A 34 2.63 -18.96 14.33
C ASP A 34 2.00 -18.41 15.62
N TYR A 35 1.15 -19.22 16.25
CA TYR A 35 0.45 -18.89 17.49
C TYR A 35 1.41 -18.49 18.62
N ARG A 36 2.61 -19.08 18.69
CA ARG A 36 3.56 -18.75 19.75
C ARG A 36 4.08 -17.33 19.61
N THR A 37 4.21 -16.81 18.40
CA THR A 37 4.80 -15.47 18.13
C THR A 37 3.77 -14.42 17.72
N GLY A 38 2.59 -14.84 17.24
CA GLY A 38 1.59 -13.98 16.62
C GLY A 38 2.02 -13.46 15.24
N ILE A 39 3.02 -14.09 14.61
CA ILE A 39 3.58 -13.67 13.32
C ILE A 39 3.14 -14.63 12.22
N ALA A 40 2.63 -14.08 11.12
CA ALA A 40 2.35 -14.79 9.89
C ALA A 40 3.36 -14.42 8.80
N GLY A 41 4.02 -15.41 8.22
CA GLY A 41 5.05 -15.22 7.20
C GLY A 41 6.47 -15.50 7.68
N GLY A 42 7.46 -15.08 6.89
CA GLY A 42 8.89 -15.27 7.17
C GLY A 42 9.55 -16.35 6.33
N LEU A 43 10.86 -16.54 6.51
CA LEU A 43 11.71 -17.39 5.66
C LEU A 43 11.18 -18.83 5.52
N HIS A 44 10.71 -19.42 6.62
CA HIS A 44 10.21 -20.80 6.64
C HIS A 44 8.75 -20.95 6.17
N ARG A 45 7.98 -19.85 6.11
CA ARG A 45 6.55 -19.85 5.73
C ARG A 45 6.26 -18.66 4.83
N ARG A 46 7.00 -18.55 3.73
CA ARG A 46 6.96 -17.39 2.84
C ARG A 46 5.55 -17.17 2.28
N ILE A 47 5.03 -15.95 2.47
CA ILE A 47 3.74 -15.52 1.92
C ILE A 47 4.04 -14.52 0.81
N THR A 48 3.62 -14.82 -0.42
CA THR A 48 3.78 -13.92 -1.57
C THR A 48 2.41 -13.48 -2.10
N ALA A 49 2.40 -12.46 -2.97
CA ALA A 49 1.17 -12.03 -3.64
C ALA A 49 0.54 -13.16 -4.47
N THR A 50 1.35 -13.98 -5.13
CA THR A 50 0.87 -15.16 -5.88
C THR A 50 0.20 -16.16 -4.94
N THR A 51 0.84 -16.44 -3.81
CA THR A 51 0.27 -17.34 -2.78
C THR A 51 -1.05 -16.81 -2.24
N ILE A 52 -1.17 -15.50 -2.02
CA ILE A 52 -2.43 -14.88 -1.59
C ILE A 52 -3.50 -15.04 -2.69
N ALA A 53 -3.14 -14.77 -3.94
CA ALA A 53 -4.07 -14.90 -5.07
C ALA A 53 -4.60 -16.33 -5.20
N GLU A 54 -3.75 -17.35 -5.06
CA GLU A 54 -4.14 -18.77 -5.14
C GLU A 54 -5.12 -19.19 -4.04
N GLU A 55 -4.91 -18.72 -2.81
CA GLU A 55 -5.72 -19.10 -1.65
C GLU A 55 -7.09 -18.40 -1.62
N VAL A 56 -7.18 -17.23 -2.25
CA VAL A 56 -8.39 -16.40 -2.26
C VAL A 56 -9.15 -16.50 -3.59
N ALA A 57 -8.50 -16.98 -4.66
CA ALA A 57 -9.14 -17.14 -5.96
C ALA A 57 -10.40 -18.00 -5.89
N PHE A 58 -11.42 -17.57 -6.63
CA PHE A 58 -12.62 -18.35 -6.86
C PHE A 58 -12.37 -19.24 -8.08
N VAL A 59 -12.29 -20.54 -7.83
CA VAL A 59 -12.20 -21.58 -8.88
C VAL A 59 -13.57 -22.25 -8.99
N PRO A 60 -14.31 -22.04 -10.10
CA PRO A 60 -15.59 -22.70 -10.31
C PRO A 60 -15.40 -24.22 -10.48
N ASP A 61 -16.41 -25.00 -10.08
CA ASP A 61 -16.51 -26.41 -10.44
C ASP A 61 -16.53 -26.57 -11.98
N PRO A 62 -15.96 -27.64 -12.55
CA PRO A 62 -16.01 -27.91 -13.98
C PRO A 62 -17.40 -27.78 -14.63
N ARG A 63 -18.49 -27.98 -13.88
CA ARG A 63 -19.88 -27.86 -14.37
C ARG A 63 -20.51 -26.48 -14.15
N SER A 64 -19.81 -25.54 -13.52
CA SER A 64 -20.34 -24.21 -13.24
C SER A 64 -20.13 -23.25 -14.42
N THR A 65 -21.12 -22.39 -14.65
CA THR A 65 -21.05 -21.31 -15.65
C THR A 65 -20.37 -20.04 -15.12
N LYS A 66 -20.02 -20.00 -13.84
CA LYS A 66 -19.39 -18.84 -13.21
C LYS A 66 -17.95 -18.68 -13.74
N LYS A 67 -17.53 -17.43 -13.93
CA LYS A 67 -16.16 -17.12 -14.34
C LYS A 67 -15.19 -17.36 -13.19
N ARG A 68 -14.02 -17.93 -13.50
CA ARG A 68 -12.88 -17.94 -12.58
C ARG A 68 -12.46 -16.52 -12.27
N TRP A 69 -12.17 -16.25 -11.01
CA TRP A 69 -11.71 -14.94 -10.56
C TRP A 69 -10.51 -15.09 -9.62
N ALA A 70 -9.56 -14.17 -9.73
CA ALA A 70 -8.43 -14.05 -8.83
C ALA A 70 -8.08 -12.57 -8.65
N PRO A 71 -7.67 -12.15 -7.43
CA PRO A 71 -7.30 -10.77 -7.18
C PRO A 71 -5.96 -10.44 -7.83
N SER A 72 -5.85 -9.23 -8.36
CA SER A 72 -4.61 -8.65 -8.87
C SER A 72 -3.66 -8.28 -7.72
N ARG A 73 -2.36 -8.16 -8.03
CA ARG A 73 -1.35 -7.73 -7.04
C ARG A 73 -1.66 -6.35 -6.45
N GLY A 74 -2.31 -5.45 -7.22
CA GLY A 74 -2.74 -4.14 -6.74
C GLY A 74 -3.83 -4.24 -5.68
N GLU A 75 -4.88 -5.02 -5.97
CA GLU A 75 -6.00 -5.27 -5.04
C GLU A 75 -5.52 -5.95 -3.76
N ILE A 76 -4.58 -6.91 -3.86
CA ILE A 76 -3.97 -7.55 -2.69
C ILE A 76 -3.24 -6.52 -1.82
N ARG A 77 -2.44 -5.62 -2.42
CA ARG A 77 -1.74 -4.57 -1.66
C ARG A 77 -2.73 -3.62 -0.98
N ALA A 78 -3.79 -3.22 -1.68
CA ALA A 78 -4.82 -2.34 -1.13
C ALA A 78 -5.56 -3.00 0.05
N ALA A 79 -5.94 -4.27 -0.09
CA ALA A 79 -6.60 -5.04 0.96
C ALA A 79 -5.69 -5.28 2.18
N ILE A 80 -4.39 -5.49 1.99
CA ILE A 80 -3.43 -5.56 3.11
C ILE A 80 -3.33 -4.20 3.81
N ALA A 81 -3.22 -3.11 3.07
CA ALA A 81 -3.18 -1.77 3.65
C ALA A 81 -4.49 -1.42 4.38
N GLU A 82 -5.62 -1.97 3.94
CA GLU A 82 -6.91 -1.88 4.63
C GLU A 82 -6.86 -2.60 5.99
N LEU A 83 -6.35 -3.83 6.04
CA LEU A 83 -6.16 -4.58 7.29
C LEU A 83 -5.19 -3.90 8.27
N GLU A 84 -4.19 -3.17 7.77
CA GLU A 84 -3.26 -2.39 8.60
C GLU A 84 -3.89 -1.13 9.21
N ARG A 85 -4.97 -0.63 8.59
CA ARG A 85 -5.77 0.50 9.10
C ARG A 85 -6.98 0.07 9.91
N ALA A 86 -7.40 -1.19 9.76
CA ALA A 86 -8.57 -1.76 10.42
C ALA A 86 -8.35 -1.83 11.93
N ARG A 87 -9.26 -1.20 12.67
CA ARG A 87 -9.30 -1.19 14.14
C ARG A 87 -10.69 -1.66 14.59
N PRO A 88 -10.84 -2.24 15.79
CA PRO A 88 -12.15 -2.55 16.35
C PRO A 88 -13.03 -1.29 16.35
N CYS A 89 -14.31 -1.43 15.97
CA CYS A 89 -15.26 -0.33 15.92
C CYS A 89 -15.89 0.01 17.28
N ASP A 90 -15.37 -0.52 18.38
CA ASP A 90 -15.89 -0.20 19.71
C ASP A 90 -15.50 1.23 20.11
N ASP A 91 -16.40 1.92 20.81
CA ASP A 91 -16.29 3.31 21.27
C ASP A 91 -15.14 3.58 22.27
N ASP A 92 -14.14 2.70 22.36
CA ASP A 92 -12.99 2.83 23.24
C ASP A 92 -11.81 3.48 22.48
N PRO A 93 -11.63 4.81 22.60
CA PRO A 93 -10.62 5.55 21.84
C PRO A 93 -9.18 5.13 22.15
N GLU A 94 -8.94 4.39 23.24
CA GLU A 94 -7.60 3.94 23.64
C GLU A 94 -7.19 2.62 22.95
N ARG A 95 -8.13 1.86 22.37
CA ARG A 95 -7.86 0.60 21.64
C ARG A 95 -7.42 0.85 20.20
N LEU A 96 -6.20 1.38 20.04
CA LEU A 96 -5.63 1.78 18.73
C LEU A 96 -4.94 0.65 17.93
N VAL A 97 -5.09 -0.61 18.33
CA VAL A 97 -4.32 -1.72 17.75
C VAL A 97 -4.97 -2.24 16.47
N SER A 98 -4.22 -2.23 15.36
CA SER A 98 -4.70 -2.74 14.07
C SER A 98 -4.73 -4.27 14.00
N LEU A 99 -5.57 -4.82 13.11
CA LEU A 99 -5.59 -6.28 12.82
C LEU A 99 -4.23 -6.80 12.36
N LEU A 100 -3.57 -6.06 11.48
CA LEU A 100 -2.24 -6.39 10.95
C LEU A 100 -1.24 -5.28 11.26
N VAL A 101 -0.02 -5.67 11.61
CA VAL A 101 1.13 -4.78 11.74
C VAL A 101 2.28 -5.37 10.92
N ASP A 102 2.98 -4.54 10.15
CA ASP A 102 4.18 -5.01 9.44
C ASP A 102 5.27 -5.45 10.43
N ALA A 103 5.85 -6.61 10.18
CA ALA A 103 6.88 -7.20 11.01
C ALA A 103 8.15 -7.51 10.19
N GLY A 104 8.43 -6.68 9.18
CA GLY A 104 9.60 -6.81 8.31
C GLY A 104 9.28 -7.49 6.99
N SER A 105 8.16 -7.12 6.34
CA SER A 105 7.89 -7.61 4.99
C SER A 105 9.02 -7.20 4.04
N GLY A 106 9.45 -8.13 3.20
CA GLY A 106 10.57 -7.90 2.27
C GLY A 106 10.42 -8.72 0.99
N ILE A 107 11.22 -8.40 -0.02
CA ILE A 107 11.14 -9.08 -1.33
C ILE A 107 11.58 -10.55 -1.19
N GLU A 108 12.67 -10.78 -0.46
CA GLU A 108 13.23 -12.12 -0.26
C GLU A 108 12.37 -12.97 0.67
N VAL A 109 11.92 -12.39 1.78
CA VAL A 109 11.17 -13.10 2.83
C VAL A 109 9.64 -13.12 2.61
N GLY A 110 9.12 -12.30 1.70
CA GLY A 110 7.69 -12.13 1.44
C GLY A 110 7.00 -11.23 2.48
N TYR A 111 5.68 -11.34 2.57
CA TYR A 111 4.90 -10.64 3.59
C TYR A 111 5.16 -11.25 4.97
N ILE A 112 5.55 -10.41 5.93
CA ILE A 112 5.67 -10.76 7.34
C ILE A 112 4.77 -9.80 8.12
N LYS A 113 3.70 -10.34 8.69
CA LYS A 113 2.69 -9.56 9.40
C LYS A 113 2.49 -10.13 10.80
N ARG A 114 2.51 -9.25 11.79
CA ARG A 114 2.08 -9.57 13.15
C ARG A 114 0.57 -9.32 13.25
N LEU A 115 -0.14 -10.23 13.91
CA LEU A 115 -1.58 -10.15 14.13
C LEU A 115 -1.82 -9.95 15.64
N PRO A 116 -1.83 -8.70 16.13
CA PRO A 116 -1.83 -8.44 17.56
C PRO A 116 -3.17 -8.75 18.24
N LEU A 117 -4.27 -8.58 17.52
CA LEU A 117 -5.62 -8.90 18.00
C LEU A 117 -5.90 -10.39 17.98
N ALA A 118 -5.09 -11.17 17.25
CA ALA A 118 -5.33 -12.58 17.08
C ALA A 118 -5.01 -13.38 18.34
N ASP A 119 -5.92 -14.28 18.72
CA ASP A 119 -5.64 -15.18 19.83
C ASP A 119 -4.47 -16.11 19.47
N ARG A 120 -3.43 -16.03 20.31
CA ARG A 120 -2.16 -16.77 20.25
C ARG A 120 -2.26 -18.14 20.91
N GLY A 121 -3.46 -18.51 21.32
CA GLY A 121 -3.76 -19.74 22.02
C GLY A 121 -3.62 -19.50 23.51
N ALA A 122 -4.73 -19.70 24.22
CA ALA A 122 -4.73 -20.02 25.64
C ALA A 122 -3.91 -21.29 25.89
N SER A 123 -2.59 -21.18 25.91
CA SER A 123 -1.73 -22.14 26.58
C SER A 123 -1.92 -21.90 28.08
N VAL A 124 -2.80 -22.69 28.68
CA VAL A 124 -3.10 -22.73 30.11
C VAL A 124 -3.81 -21.47 30.60
N GLN A 125 -5.11 -21.35 30.33
CA GLN A 125 -5.94 -20.91 31.45
C GLN A 125 -5.78 -21.98 32.51
N ASN A 126 -4.93 -21.66 33.49
CA ASN A 126 -4.95 -22.27 34.79
C ASN A 126 -6.43 -22.34 35.15
N MET A 127 -6.94 -23.56 35.28
CA MET A 127 -8.30 -23.81 35.70
C MET A 127 -8.33 -23.43 37.19
N SER A 128 -8.25 -22.13 37.49
CA SER A 128 -8.64 -21.54 38.75
C SER A 128 -10.15 -21.65 38.81
N ASN A 129 -10.61 -22.89 38.94
CA ASN A 129 -11.98 -23.22 39.19
C ASN A 129 -12.31 -22.60 40.56
N PRO A 130 -13.11 -21.51 40.67
CA PRO A 130 -13.54 -21.05 41.98
C PRO A 130 -14.73 -21.94 42.39
N ARG A 131 -14.47 -23.23 42.54
CA ARG A 131 -15.47 -24.20 43.01
C ARG A 131 -14.85 -25.37 43.75
N THR A 132 -13.95 -25.05 44.68
CA THR A 132 -13.74 -25.87 45.87
C THR A 132 -13.52 -24.95 47.07
N THR A 133 -14.61 -24.44 47.63
CA THR A 133 -14.76 -24.38 49.08
C THR A 133 -16.08 -25.06 49.37
N ARG A 134 -16.01 -26.37 49.55
CA ARG A 134 -17.06 -27.12 50.22
C ARG A 134 -16.81 -26.89 51.71
N GLU A 135 -17.39 -25.83 52.26
CA GLU A 135 -17.62 -25.80 53.70
C GLU A 135 -18.47 -27.03 54.06
N GLN A 136 -18.02 -27.77 55.06
CA GLN A 136 -18.77 -28.89 55.62
C GLN A 136 -19.88 -28.31 56.49
N PRO A 137 -21.17 -28.62 56.25
CA PRO A 137 -22.17 -28.45 57.29
C PRO A 137 -22.05 -29.64 58.24
N GLY A 138 -21.65 -29.34 59.46
CA GLY A 138 -21.75 -30.23 60.60
C GLY A 138 -23.20 -30.69 60.84
N GLN A 139 -23.27 -31.89 61.37
CA GLN A 139 -24.46 -32.66 61.72
C GLN A 139 -25.46 -31.88 62.60
N SER A 140 -26.76 -32.04 62.32
CA SER A 140 -27.82 -32.13 63.33
C SER A 140 -29.04 -32.85 62.74
N ARG A 141 -29.51 -33.85 63.49
CA ARG A 141 -30.51 -34.89 63.15
C ARG A 141 -31.95 -34.42 63.57
N PRO A 142 -33.04 -35.21 63.39
CA PRO A 142 -34.27 -34.79 62.71
C PRO A 142 -35.53 -34.77 63.63
N SER A 143 -36.68 -34.32 63.12
CA SER A 143 -38.03 -34.73 63.56
C SER A 143 -39.11 -34.32 62.52
N ILE A 144 -39.81 -35.28 61.88
CA ILE A 144 -41.21 -35.74 62.14
C ILE A 144 -42.28 -34.84 61.43
N HIS A 145 -42.74 -35.17 60.20
CA HIS A 145 -43.99 -35.89 59.78
C HIS A 145 -45.10 -34.92 59.28
N PRO A 146 -46.18 -35.35 58.56
CA PRO A 146 -46.22 -36.19 57.35
C PRO A 146 -47.30 -35.74 56.29
N GLU A 147 -47.44 -36.56 55.23
CA GLU A 147 -48.64 -36.80 54.39
C GLU A 147 -49.22 -35.70 53.47
N ASN A 148 -49.18 -35.92 52.14
CA ASN A 148 -50.31 -36.58 51.47
C ASN A 148 -50.02 -37.03 50.04
N THR A 149 -50.72 -38.11 49.69
CA THR A 149 -50.65 -39.00 48.53
C THR A 149 -51.46 -38.45 47.34
N VAL A 150 -51.20 -38.94 46.11
CA VAL A 150 -52.15 -39.43 45.06
C VAL A 150 -51.45 -39.38 43.67
N ARG A 151 -50.96 -40.52 43.17
CA ARG A 151 -51.38 -41.26 41.94
C ARG A 151 -51.97 -40.42 40.80
N ASP A 152 -51.42 -40.54 39.59
CA ASP A 152 -52.08 -41.32 38.53
C ASP A 152 -51.13 -41.63 37.36
N THR A 153 -51.64 -42.46 36.47
CA THR A 153 -51.00 -43.49 35.66
C THR A 153 -51.10 -43.11 34.17
N SER A 154 -50.34 -43.81 33.31
CA SER A 154 -50.63 -44.01 31.87
C SER A 154 -50.30 -42.83 30.93
N ASN A 155 -49.86 -42.99 29.68
CA ASN A 155 -49.33 -44.08 28.86
C ASN A 155 -48.87 -43.43 27.53
N GLN A 156 -48.04 -44.15 26.76
CA GLN A 156 -48.03 -44.20 25.28
C GLN A 156 -47.19 -43.21 24.44
N SER A 157 -46.26 -43.83 23.68
CA SER A 157 -45.70 -43.57 22.33
C SER A 157 -46.38 -42.48 21.47
N VAL A 158 -45.76 -41.79 20.52
CA VAL A 158 -45.02 -42.29 19.32
C VAL A 158 -44.27 -41.13 18.62
N ALA A 159 -43.22 -41.51 17.87
CA ALA A 159 -42.81 -41.06 16.53
C ALA A 159 -42.40 -39.59 16.21
N CYS A 160 -41.30 -39.55 15.46
CA CYS A 160 -40.66 -38.46 14.73
C CYS A 160 -41.60 -37.74 13.74
N VAL A 161 -41.52 -36.41 13.67
CA VAL A 161 -41.97 -35.60 12.51
C VAL A 161 -41.09 -34.34 12.40
N ALA A 162 -40.41 -34.17 11.27
CA ALA A 162 -39.88 -32.88 10.76
C ALA A 162 -41.05 -32.03 10.24
N PRO A 163 -41.01 -30.68 10.24
CA PRO A 163 -40.74 -29.92 8.98
C PRO A 163 -40.26 -28.46 9.30
N PRO A 164 -40.40 -27.39 8.47
CA PRO A 164 -40.73 -27.27 7.03
C PRO A 164 -39.83 -26.32 6.18
N ASP A 165 -39.95 -26.54 4.88
CA ASP A 165 -40.04 -25.67 3.68
C ASP A 165 -39.69 -24.17 3.68
N GLU A 166 -38.96 -23.82 2.61
CA GLU A 166 -38.78 -22.51 1.96
C GLU A 166 -40.10 -21.83 1.53
N PRO A 167 -40.12 -20.48 1.48
CA PRO A 167 -41.00 -19.71 0.60
C PRO A 167 -40.26 -19.04 -0.58
N PRO A 168 -40.94 -18.78 -1.72
CA PRO A 168 -40.34 -18.41 -3.00
C PRO A 168 -40.20 -16.90 -3.26
N GLU A 169 -39.32 -16.55 -4.20
CA GLU A 169 -39.15 -15.22 -4.81
C GLU A 169 -40.36 -14.75 -5.64
N PRO A 170 -40.39 -13.45 -5.98
CA PRO A 170 -40.77 -13.07 -7.34
C PRO A 170 -39.75 -12.16 -8.04
N SER A 171 -39.58 -12.46 -9.33
CA SER A 171 -38.70 -11.86 -10.34
C SER A 171 -39.41 -10.79 -11.19
N CYS A 172 -38.56 -10.03 -11.93
CA CYS A 172 -38.79 -9.26 -13.16
C CYS A 172 -39.23 -7.80 -13.03
N ALA A 173 -38.38 -6.85 -13.47
CA ALA A 173 -38.36 -6.39 -14.87
C ALA A 173 -37.40 -5.19 -15.07
N ALA A 174 -36.55 -5.29 -16.09
CA ALA A 174 -35.78 -4.18 -16.68
C ALA A 174 -36.65 -3.34 -17.65
N PRO A 175 -36.23 -2.11 -17.98
CA PRO A 175 -35.74 -1.82 -19.35
C PRO A 175 -34.65 -0.72 -19.32
N ALA A 176 -33.95 -0.29 -20.37
CA ALA A 176 -33.70 -0.67 -21.74
C ALA A 176 -32.43 0.11 -22.16
N LYS A 177 -31.81 -0.37 -23.23
CA LYS A 177 -30.62 0.17 -23.89
C LYS A 177 -30.90 1.55 -24.48
N ASN A 178 -29.96 2.49 -24.39
CA ASN A 178 -29.87 3.66 -25.26
C ASN A 178 -28.40 4.05 -25.45
N ASP A 179 -27.90 3.80 -26.66
CA ASP A 179 -27.06 4.71 -27.44
C ASP A 179 -27.72 4.71 -28.82
N PRO A 180 -27.92 5.86 -29.50
CA PRO A 180 -26.78 6.56 -30.08
C PRO A 180 -26.95 8.10 -30.21
N SER A 181 -25.88 8.75 -30.66
CA SER A 181 -25.84 9.92 -31.56
C SER A 181 -25.05 11.11 -31.01
N SER A 182 -23.82 11.24 -31.50
CA SER A 182 -23.15 12.52 -31.71
C SER A 182 -23.32 12.91 -33.19
N GLY A 183 -24.06 13.98 -33.44
CA GLY A 183 -23.82 14.92 -34.54
C GLY A 183 -23.40 16.25 -33.89
N SER A 184 -22.64 17.17 -34.47
CA SER A 184 -22.42 17.49 -35.88
C SER A 184 -21.30 18.55 -35.99
N LEU A 185 -20.89 18.84 -37.23
CA LEU A 185 -20.21 20.05 -37.75
C LEU A 185 -18.66 20.06 -37.58
N VAL A 186 -17.83 20.23 -38.61
CA VAL A 186 -17.96 20.92 -39.91
C VAL A 186 -16.99 20.31 -40.96
N SER A 187 -17.50 20.20 -42.21
CA SER A 187 -16.86 20.46 -43.53
C SER A 187 -15.33 20.34 -43.68
N GLY A 188 -14.76 19.66 -44.67
CA GLY A 188 -15.26 19.18 -45.95
C GLY A 188 -14.13 19.28 -46.99
N ARG A 189 -14.06 18.29 -47.90
CA ARG A 189 -13.37 18.31 -49.23
C ARG A 189 -11.86 18.59 -49.23
N GLU A 190 -11.02 18.12 -50.14
CA GLU A 190 -10.99 17.24 -51.32
C GLU A 190 -9.49 16.89 -51.42
N GLU A 191 -9.11 15.62 -51.45
CA GLU A 191 -8.61 14.90 -52.65
C GLU A 191 -7.45 15.52 -53.45
N VAL A 192 -6.66 14.58 -54.00
CA VAL A 192 -5.72 14.68 -55.13
C VAL A 192 -4.26 14.98 -54.72
N LEU A 193 -3.42 13.96 -54.51
CA LEU A 193 -2.69 13.16 -55.51
C LEU A 193 -1.65 13.99 -56.31
N THR A 194 -0.44 13.44 -56.32
CA THR A 194 0.50 13.34 -57.45
C THR A 194 1.60 14.37 -57.70
N HIS A 195 2.79 13.76 -57.82
CA HIS A 195 3.89 14.00 -58.76
C HIS A 195 4.96 15.07 -58.47
N LEU A 196 6.08 14.51 -57.99
CA LEU A 196 7.46 14.76 -58.44
C LEU A 196 7.64 15.53 -59.77
N SER A 197 8.68 16.37 -59.70
CA SER A 197 9.70 16.65 -60.72
C SER A 197 9.56 17.93 -61.52
N CYS A 198 10.56 18.82 -61.33
CA CYS A 198 11.25 19.40 -62.47
C CYS A 198 12.70 19.76 -62.10
N ALA A 199 13.66 19.15 -62.81
CA ALA A 199 15.02 19.66 -63.02
C ALA A 199 14.94 20.88 -63.98
N ASP A 200 15.91 21.76 -64.23
CA ASP A 200 17.38 21.77 -64.24
C ASP A 200 17.82 23.25 -64.50
N ARG A 201 19.13 23.53 -64.33
CA ARG A 201 19.97 24.57 -64.99
C ARG A 201 20.39 25.85 -64.25
N ARG A 202 21.62 25.74 -63.72
CA ARG A 202 22.88 26.45 -64.10
C ARG A 202 23.04 27.97 -63.88
N GLY A 203 24.17 28.26 -63.22
CA GLY A 203 24.95 29.51 -63.26
C GLY A 203 25.05 30.13 -61.86
N GLY A 204 26.17 30.20 -61.14
CA GLY A 204 27.58 30.20 -61.49
C GLY A 204 28.23 31.45 -60.89
N ARG A 205 28.75 31.36 -59.65
CA ARG A 205 29.91 32.14 -59.15
C ARG A 205 30.27 31.79 -57.71
N THR A 206 31.51 31.39 -57.51
CA THR A 206 32.30 31.49 -56.29
C THR A 206 33.53 32.35 -56.62
N PRO A 207 34.39 32.75 -55.66
CA PRO A 207 34.18 33.52 -54.43
C PRO A 207 35.15 34.76 -54.46
N PRO A 208 35.54 35.47 -53.37
CA PRO A 208 36.37 34.92 -52.28
C PRO A 208 36.03 35.42 -50.86
N ALA A 209 36.76 34.84 -49.91
CA ALA A 209 36.71 34.96 -48.45
C ALA A 209 36.97 36.36 -47.89
N ASP A 210 36.31 36.68 -46.76
CA ASP A 210 36.95 36.98 -45.46
C ASP A 210 36.00 37.77 -44.54
N ALA A 211 35.38 37.07 -43.59
CA ALA A 211 34.96 37.58 -42.29
C ALA A 211 34.43 36.41 -41.43
N PRO A 212 35.19 35.91 -40.43
CA PRO A 212 34.61 35.06 -39.40
C PRO A 212 33.73 35.92 -38.50
N CYS A 213 32.41 35.80 -38.67
CA CYS A 213 31.46 36.26 -37.67
C CYS A 213 31.75 35.52 -36.35
N PRO A 214 31.84 36.19 -35.19
CA PRO A 214 31.99 35.50 -33.91
C PRO A 214 30.65 34.84 -33.55
N SER A 215 30.48 33.59 -33.97
CA SER A 215 29.44 32.70 -33.49
C SER A 215 29.58 32.55 -31.96
N PRO A 216 28.51 32.65 -31.15
CA PRO A 216 28.61 32.44 -29.72
C PRO A 216 28.98 30.97 -29.46
N SER A 217 30.25 30.78 -29.14
CA SER A 217 30.94 29.60 -28.62
C SER A 217 30.04 28.44 -28.12
N GLU A 218 30.01 27.35 -28.88
CA GLU A 218 29.50 26.02 -28.49
C GLU A 218 30.17 25.45 -27.21
N GLY A 219 31.31 26.01 -26.78
CA GLY A 219 32.06 25.57 -25.59
C GLY A 219 31.32 25.77 -24.26
N GLY A 220 30.62 26.89 -24.08
CA GLY A 220 29.96 27.20 -22.80
C GLY A 220 28.81 26.27 -22.44
N HIS A 221 28.15 25.68 -23.45
CA HIS A 221 27.09 24.69 -23.23
C HIS A 221 27.66 23.33 -22.80
N GLN A 222 28.82 22.94 -23.33
CA GLN A 222 29.48 21.70 -22.91
C GLN A 222 29.97 21.79 -21.48
N ASP A 223 30.58 22.90 -21.12
CA ASP A 223 31.07 23.14 -19.75
C ASP A 223 29.90 23.14 -18.75
N SER A 224 28.77 23.74 -19.14
CA SER A 224 27.53 23.73 -18.35
C SER A 224 26.97 22.31 -18.16
N VAL A 225 26.92 21.51 -19.23
CA VAL A 225 26.46 20.12 -19.15
C VAL A 225 27.38 19.29 -18.26
N GLN A 226 28.69 19.47 -18.42
CA GLN A 226 29.68 18.77 -17.62
C GLN A 226 29.59 19.13 -16.13
N ALA A 227 29.38 20.42 -15.80
CA ALA A 227 29.19 20.87 -14.43
C ALA A 227 27.97 20.22 -13.76
N VAL A 228 26.83 20.15 -14.46
CA VAL A 228 25.62 19.46 -13.98
C VAL A 228 25.89 17.98 -13.76
N PHE A 229 26.58 17.33 -14.71
CA PHE A 229 26.93 15.92 -14.61
C PHE A 229 27.85 15.62 -13.42
N THR A 230 28.92 16.40 -13.24
CA THR A 230 29.86 16.23 -12.13
C THR A 230 29.19 16.43 -10.78
N HIS A 231 28.30 17.43 -10.66
CA HIS A 231 27.53 17.62 -9.43
C HIS A 231 26.63 16.41 -9.16
N TRP A 232 25.92 15.90 -10.17
CA TRP A 232 25.10 14.71 -10.04
C TRP A 232 25.89 13.47 -9.59
N GLN A 233 27.07 13.23 -10.15
CA GLN A 233 27.92 12.11 -9.73
C GLN A 233 28.29 12.20 -8.25
N ARG A 234 28.65 13.40 -7.79
CA ARG A 234 29.03 13.65 -6.40
C ARG A 234 27.84 13.49 -5.45
N VAL A 235 26.69 14.05 -5.82
CA VAL A 235 25.49 14.09 -4.98
C VAL A 235 24.83 12.71 -4.89
N MET A 236 24.81 11.94 -5.98
CA MET A 236 24.18 10.62 -6.03
C MET A 236 25.14 9.46 -5.76
N ASP A 237 26.38 9.75 -5.37
CA ASP A 237 27.45 8.77 -5.12
C ASP A 237 27.68 7.79 -6.30
N LYS A 238 27.88 8.36 -7.50
CA LYS A 238 28.09 7.62 -8.75
C LYS A 238 29.41 8.00 -9.44
N PRO A 239 30.56 7.69 -8.82
CA PRO A 239 31.88 8.11 -9.34
C PRO A 239 32.22 7.47 -10.70
N HIS A 240 31.72 6.26 -10.97
CA HIS A 240 32.01 5.52 -12.21
C HIS A 240 31.01 5.78 -13.34
N ALA A 241 29.95 6.56 -13.10
CA ALA A 241 28.99 6.85 -14.14
C ALA A 241 29.64 7.70 -15.25
N ARG A 242 29.35 7.36 -16.51
CA ARG A 242 29.85 8.11 -17.67
C ARG A 242 28.75 9.02 -18.24
N LEU A 243 29.16 10.15 -18.80
CA LEU A 243 28.26 11.05 -19.53
C LEU A 243 27.87 10.38 -20.85
N ASP A 244 26.77 9.63 -20.83
CA ASP A 244 26.19 9.01 -22.01
C ASP A 244 25.48 10.06 -22.90
N GLY A 245 25.37 9.77 -24.20
CA GLY A 245 24.72 10.65 -25.17
C GLY A 245 23.29 11.02 -24.77
N LYS A 246 22.55 10.08 -24.16
CA LYS A 246 21.19 10.34 -23.64
C LYS A 246 21.19 11.34 -22.48
N ARG A 247 22.12 11.22 -21.54
CA ARG A 247 22.23 12.13 -20.38
C ARG A 247 22.65 13.52 -20.82
N ARG A 248 23.61 13.61 -21.75
CA ARG A 248 24.04 14.88 -22.35
C ARG A 248 22.88 15.57 -23.08
N ALA A 249 22.14 14.82 -23.90
CA ALA A 249 20.99 15.35 -24.62
C ALA A 249 19.88 15.85 -23.68
N ALA A 250 19.58 15.12 -22.60
CA ALA A 250 18.58 15.54 -21.62
C ALA A 250 18.95 16.87 -20.95
N ILE A 251 20.20 17.02 -20.49
CA ILE A 251 20.67 18.27 -19.87
C ILE A 251 20.68 19.41 -20.90
N ALA A 252 21.22 19.18 -22.09
CA ALA A 252 21.29 20.20 -23.14
C ALA A 252 19.89 20.67 -23.57
N ALA A 253 18.91 19.77 -23.63
CA ALA A 253 17.52 20.12 -23.93
C ALA A 253 16.94 21.06 -22.86
N ARG A 254 17.18 20.82 -21.56
CA ARG A 254 16.69 21.71 -20.50
C ARG A 254 17.38 23.08 -20.53
N LEU A 255 18.69 23.13 -20.82
CA LEU A 255 19.40 24.40 -20.99
C LEU A 255 18.85 25.20 -22.18
N LYS A 256 18.52 24.51 -23.28
CA LYS A 256 17.88 25.12 -24.45
C LYS A 256 16.46 25.65 -24.16
N ASP A 257 15.72 24.94 -23.30
CA ASP A 257 14.38 25.35 -22.85
C ASP A 257 14.40 26.55 -21.88
N GLY A 258 15.59 27.05 -21.49
CA GLY A 258 15.76 28.26 -20.68
C GLY A 258 16.04 28.03 -19.19
N TYR A 259 16.17 26.77 -18.75
CA TYR A 259 16.58 26.48 -17.37
C TYR A 259 18.05 26.82 -17.17
N ARG A 260 18.39 27.42 -16.02
CA ARG A 260 19.79 27.71 -15.67
C ARG A 260 20.47 26.46 -15.12
N VAL A 261 21.80 26.44 -15.22
CA VAL A 261 22.62 25.39 -14.57
C VAL A 261 22.26 25.25 -13.09
N SER A 262 22.11 26.37 -12.37
CA SER A 262 21.72 26.40 -10.95
C SER A 262 20.39 25.69 -10.67
N ASP A 263 19.43 25.79 -11.58
CA ASP A 263 18.11 25.17 -11.43
C ASP A 263 18.24 23.65 -11.55
N LEU A 264 19.04 23.19 -12.52
CA LEU A 264 19.33 21.76 -12.68
C LEU A 264 20.12 21.18 -11.50
N LEU A 265 21.08 21.92 -10.94
CA LEU A 265 21.76 21.51 -9.71
C LEU A 265 20.78 21.38 -8.53
N THR A 266 19.89 22.36 -8.37
CA THR A 266 18.86 22.35 -7.32
C THR A 266 17.87 21.20 -7.51
N ALA A 267 17.48 20.88 -8.74
CA ALA A 267 16.63 19.74 -9.06
C ALA A 267 17.31 18.41 -8.70
N ILE A 268 18.62 18.27 -8.96
CA ILE A 268 19.39 17.09 -8.53
C ILE A 268 19.36 16.96 -7.01
N ASP A 269 19.57 18.05 -6.28
CA ASP A 269 19.53 18.04 -4.81
C ASP A 269 18.13 17.68 -4.28
N GLY A 270 17.06 18.17 -4.93
CA GLY A 270 15.68 17.81 -4.60
C GLY A 270 15.37 16.34 -4.86
N CYS A 271 15.88 15.76 -5.95
CA CYS A 271 15.78 14.33 -6.21
C CYS A 271 16.50 13.50 -5.13
N ARG A 272 17.62 14.02 -4.57
CA ARG A 272 18.32 13.36 -3.46
C ARG A 272 17.54 13.40 -2.15
N ALA A 273 16.85 14.49 -1.86
CA ALA A 273 16.04 14.62 -0.67
C ALA A 273 14.83 13.66 -0.65
N SER A 274 14.34 13.26 -1.83
CA SER A 274 13.19 12.37 -1.93
C SER A 274 13.55 10.91 -1.62
N ALA A 275 13.13 10.43 -0.45
CA ALA A 275 13.28 9.04 -0.02
C ALA A 275 12.81 8.03 -1.09
N TRP A 276 11.68 8.32 -1.74
CA TRP A 276 11.12 7.48 -2.80
C TRP A 276 12.07 7.34 -4.00
N HIS A 277 12.67 8.45 -4.45
CA HIS A 277 13.62 8.44 -5.57
C HIS A 277 14.98 7.85 -5.18
N GLN A 278 15.34 7.87 -3.90
CA GLN A 278 16.53 7.22 -3.36
C GLN A 278 16.36 5.72 -3.09
N GLY A 279 15.23 5.13 -3.50
CA GLY A 279 15.02 3.68 -3.43
C GLY A 279 14.12 3.21 -2.29
N GLN A 280 13.62 4.11 -1.44
CA GLN A 280 12.51 3.81 -0.52
C GLN A 280 11.18 3.82 -1.27
N ASN A 281 11.10 3.00 -2.31
CA ASN A 281 9.94 2.80 -3.14
C ASN A 281 9.53 1.34 -3.19
N ASP A 282 8.38 1.06 -3.77
CA ASP A 282 7.83 -0.30 -3.89
C ASP A 282 8.69 -1.24 -4.75
N ARG A 283 9.63 -0.68 -5.51
CA ARG A 283 10.58 -1.40 -6.37
C ARG A 283 11.98 -1.53 -5.76
N GLN A 284 12.23 -0.96 -4.58
CA GLN A 284 13.52 -0.93 -3.89
C GLN A 284 14.69 -0.55 -4.80
N ARG A 285 14.44 0.36 -5.75
CA ARG A 285 15.44 0.78 -6.74
C ARG A 285 15.53 2.29 -6.80
N PRO A 286 16.73 2.88 -6.70
CA PRO A 286 16.88 4.32 -6.85
C PRO A 286 16.50 4.75 -8.28
N PHE A 287 15.62 5.73 -8.37
CA PHE A 287 15.21 6.42 -9.59
C PHE A 287 15.81 7.83 -9.59
N ASN A 288 17.13 7.89 -9.71
CA ASN A 288 17.92 9.11 -9.60
C ASN A 288 18.85 9.33 -10.81
N ASP A 289 18.48 8.80 -11.99
CA ASP A 289 19.25 9.02 -13.21
C ASP A 289 18.94 10.39 -13.83
N LEU A 290 19.94 11.03 -14.44
CA LEU A 290 19.77 12.30 -15.15
C LEU A 290 18.75 12.23 -16.29
N GLY A 291 18.58 11.06 -16.91
CA GLY A 291 17.53 10.86 -17.90
C GLY A 291 16.10 10.99 -17.35
N LEU A 292 15.92 10.77 -16.03
CA LEU A 292 14.64 11.02 -15.35
C LEU A 292 14.56 12.46 -14.84
N ILE A 293 15.60 12.92 -14.16
CA ILE A 293 15.64 14.26 -13.54
C ILE A 293 15.47 15.37 -14.59
N CYS A 294 16.14 15.22 -15.75
CA CYS A 294 16.11 16.19 -16.84
C CYS A 294 15.22 15.71 -18.02
N ARG A 295 14.24 14.83 -17.76
CA ARG A 295 13.41 14.23 -18.82
C ARG A 295 12.59 15.27 -19.59
N ASP A 296 11.88 16.11 -18.85
CA ASP A 296 11.05 17.20 -19.33
C ASP A 296 11.04 18.33 -18.28
N GLY A 297 10.41 19.47 -18.61
CA GLY A 297 10.36 20.63 -17.71
C GLY A 297 9.56 20.35 -16.43
N ALA A 298 8.50 19.54 -16.52
CA ALA A 298 7.65 19.21 -15.39
C ALA A 298 8.41 18.41 -14.31
N HIS A 299 9.27 17.46 -14.71
CA HIS A 299 10.13 16.75 -13.76
C HIS A 299 11.14 17.69 -13.09
N VAL A 300 11.76 18.60 -13.86
CA VAL A 300 12.69 19.59 -13.31
C VAL A 300 11.98 20.45 -12.26
N GLU A 301 10.79 20.96 -12.56
CA GLU A 301 9.98 21.76 -11.65
C GLU A 301 9.55 20.99 -10.39
N GLN A 302 9.11 19.74 -10.55
CA GLN A 302 8.78 18.87 -9.43
C GLN A 302 9.95 18.71 -8.46
N PHE A 303 11.16 18.49 -8.99
CA PHE A 303 12.35 18.34 -8.15
C PHE A 303 12.83 19.66 -7.55
N LEU A 304 12.67 20.79 -8.24
CA LEU A 304 12.90 22.12 -7.68
C LEU A 304 12.01 22.38 -6.46
N GLU A 305 10.73 22.01 -6.54
CA GLU A 305 9.79 22.20 -5.44
C GLU A 305 10.10 21.30 -4.24
N LEU A 306 10.52 20.04 -4.50
CA LEU A 306 11.04 19.16 -3.45
C LEU A 306 12.27 19.76 -2.75
N ALA A 307 13.19 20.35 -3.50
CA ALA A 307 14.36 21.03 -2.92
C ALA A 307 14.00 22.27 -2.09
N ARG A 308 12.94 23.00 -2.46
CA ARG A 308 12.43 24.14 -1.67
C ARG A 308 11.77 23.65 -0.39
N THR A 309 10.93 22.63 -0.47
CA THR A 309 10.26 22.01 0.68
C THR A 309 11.27 21.50 1.70
N GLN A 310 12.31 20.81 1.24
CA GLN A 310 13.38 20.32 2.13
C GLN A 310 14.10 21.48 2.82
N ARG A 311 14.52 22.51 2.07
CA ARG A 311 15.18 23.69 2.65
C ARG A 311 14.31 24.41 3.68
N HIS A 312 13.00 24.50 3.44
CA HIS A 312 12.07 25.07 4.39
C HIS A 312 11.94 24.21 5.65
N ALA A 313 11.88 22.88 5.51
CA ALA A 313 11.88 21.96 6.64
C ALA A 313 13.17 22.08 7.48
N ASP A 314 14.33 22.12 6.81
CA ASP A 314 15.63 22.29 7.45
C ASP A 314 15.74 23.65 8.16
N ALA A 315 15.26 24.73 7.54
CA ALA A 315 15.23 26.05 8.14
C ALA A 315 14.31 26.11 9.37
N LYS A 316 13.14 25.45 9.32
CA LYS A 316 12.22 25.33 10.46
C LYS A 316 12.85 24.54 11.60
N LEU A 317 13.56 23.45 11.29
CA LEU A 317 14.29 22.67 12.28
C LEU A 317 15.43 23.49 12.91
N ALA A 318 16.21 24.20 12.10
CA ALA A 318 17.27 25.08 12.58
C ALA A 318 16.71 26.22 13.47
N ALA A 319 15.58 26.81 13.09
CA ALA A 319 14.90 27.82 13.91
C ALA A 319 14.40 27.24 15.25
N PHE A 320 13.89 26.01 15.25
CA PHE A 320 13.49 25.31 16.47
C PHE A 320 14.69 25.02 17.38
N LEU A 321 15.83 24.59 16.81
CA LEU A 321 17.04 24.29 17.59
C LEU A 321 17.73 25.54 18.13
N ASN A 322 17.69 26.66 17.40
CA ASN A 322 18.35 27.91 17.79
C ASN A 322 17.44 28.85 18.61
N GLY A 323 16.12 28.72 18.50
CA GLY A 323 15.14 29.50 19.26
C GLY A 323 14.80 28.81 20.57
N GLY A 324 15.50 29.16 21.65
CA GLY A 324 15.35 28.63 23.01
C GLY A 324 13.96 28.81 23.63
N GLY A 325 12.98 28.03 23.19
CA GLY A 325 11.73 27.81 23.89
C GLY A 325 12.00 26.98 25.13
N HIS A 326 11.94 27.63 26.30
CA HIS A 326 11.94 27.08 27.65
C HIS A 326 11.58 25.58 27.73
N PRO A 327 12.38 24.74 28.43
CA PRO A 327 11.90 23.42 28.78
C PRO A 327 10.59 23.61 29.55
N ARG A 328 9.48 23.11 29.01
CA ARG A 328 8.33 22.82 29.86
C ARG A 328 8.84 21.81 30.86
N THR A 329 9.12 22.27 32.07
CA THR A 329 9.37 21.42 33.22
C THR A 329 8.17 20.49 33.30
N LEU A 330 8.36 19.26 32.83
CA LEU A 330 7.46 18.17 33.17
C LEU A 330 7.78 17.87 34.64
N GLU A 331 7.22 18.67 35.54
CA GLU A 331 7.01 18.28 36.93
C GLU A 331 5.95 17.17 36.93
N GLY A 332 6.35 16.00 36.45
CA GLY A 332 5.65 14.76 36.71
C GLY A 332 6.22 14.20 38.00
N ASP A 333 5.45 14.30 39.08
CA ASP A 333 5.69 13.59 40.33
C ASP A 333 5.82 12.08 40.03
N PHE A 334 7.06 11.59 39.94
CA PHE A 334 7.33 10.15 39.91
C PHE A 334 7.24 9.64 41.35
N HIS A 335 6.02 9.25 41.77
CA HIS A 335 5.85 8.42 42.95
C HIS A 335 6.47 7.04 42.72
N VAL A 336 7.65 6.84 43.29
CA VAL A 336 8.28 5.53 43.41
C VAL A 336 7.50 4.75 44.48
N VAL A 337 6.64 3.84 44.04
CA VAL A 337 6.05 2.82 44.93
C VAL A 337 7.17 1.87 45.31
N ARG A 338 7.53 1.90 46.60
CA ARG A 338 8.44 0.94 47.24
C ARG A 338 7.71 -0.31 47.65
#